data_AF-A0A1G6MFG6-F1
#
_entry.id   AF-A0A1G6MFG6-F1
#
_cell.length_a   1.000
_cell.length_b   1.000
_cell.length_c   1.000
_cell.angle_alpha   90.00
_cell.angle_beta   90.00
_cell.angle_gamma   90.00
#
_symmetry.space_group_name_H-M   'P 1'
#
loop_
_entity.id
_entity.type
_entity.pdbx_description
1 polymer ?
#
loop_
_entity_poly.entity_id
_entity_poly.type
_entity_poly.pdbx_seq_one_letter_code
_entity_poly.pdbx_strand_id
1 'polypeptide(L)'
;MRQLSDIELQEIRKSILLKEISSAEILMEIYDHYISHLQEFSESEFSEQLFELDQKFSYGYCHALQSKFKKEAKKDIHQTQWKVIRTYFCTSRWLFFAGILVIIFTIATQTRSERETQLMILSPLILLTIASFIFNWKNYIKLKPIKKAFKGNGISIQSSLALPISERMYLPVLLIYTLNFSLSRLFELNIPYDQVQAPLATLLTAGLILYFLSLMEVWKIKSKTALV
;
A
#
# COMPACT_ATOMS: atom_id res chain seq x y z
N MET A 1 34.36 13.53 -7.86
CA MET A 1 33.03 14.14 -7.72
C MET A 1 33.17 15.42 -6.90
N ARG A 2 32.77 16.55 -7.47
CA ARG A 2 32.73 17.86 -6.78
C ARG A 2 31.64 17.84 -5.71
N GLN A 3 31.79 18.61 -4.64
CA GLN A 3 30.69 18.84 -3.70
C GLN A 3 29.89 20.05 -4.17
N LEU A 4 28.58 19.88 -4.34
CA LEU A 4 27.66 20.97 -4.68
C LEU A 4 27.47 21.89 -3.48
N SER A 5 27.46 23.18 -3.74
CA SER A 5 27.15 24.22 -2.76
C SER A 5 25.68 24.19 -2.33
N ASP A 6 25.37 24.80 -1.19
CA ASP A 6 23.99 24.92 -0.71
C ASP A 6 23.09 25.68 -1.70
N ILE A 7 23.66 26.62 -2.47
CA ILE A 7 22.93 27.40 -3.48
C ILE A 7 22.54 26.49 -4.66
N GLU A 8 23.50 25.73 -5.19
CA GLU A 8 23.27 24.76 -6.27
C GLU A 8 22.23 23.70 -5.84
N LEU A 9 22.32 23.20 -4.60
CA LEU A 9 21.34 22.26 -4.05
C LEU A 9 19.94 22.86 -3.92
N GLN A 10 19.82 24.14 -3.57
CA GLN A 10 18.53 24.83 -3.55
C GLN A 10 17.96 25.02 -4.95
N GLU A 11 18.80 25.31 -5.94
CA GLU A 11 18.39 25.48 -7.33
C GLU A 11 17.89 24.17 -7.94
N ILE A 12 18.62 23.06 -7.71
CA ILE A 12 18.17 21.70 -8.06
C ILE A 12 16.81 21.40 -7.46
N ARG A 13 16.64 21.67 -6.15
CA ARG A 13 15.34 21.44 -5.49
C ARG A 13 14.24 22.28 -6.13
N LYS A 14 14.47 23.57 -6.37
CA LYS A 14 13.50 24.46 -7.03
C LYS A 14 13.11 23.95 -8.41
N SER A 15 14.08 23.51 -9.21
CA SER A 15 13.82 22.97 -10.54
C SER A 15 12.97 21.69 -10.49
N ILE A 16 13.36 20.72 -9.66
CA ILE A 16 12.60 19.46 -9.49
C ILE A 16 11.18 19.74 -8.98
N LEU A 17 11.05 20.73 -8.09
CA LEU A 17 9.77 21.15 -7.53
C LEU A 17 8.77 21.66 -8.58
N LEU A 18 9.22 22.26 -9.68
CA LEU A 18 8.37 22.71 -10.79
C LEU A 18 7.75 21.54 -11.60
N LYS A 19 8.24 20.31 -11.39
CA LYS A 19 7.82 19.11 -12.15
C LYS A 19 6.65 18.38 -11.51
N GLU A 20 6.16 18.88 -10.38
CA GLU A 20 5.00 18.39 -9.63
C GLU A 20 5.00 16.88 -9.30
N ILE A 21 6.19 16.31 -9.08
CA ILE A 21 6.33 14.88 -8.77
C ILE A 21 5.75 14.58 -7.39
N SER A 22 4.71 13.76 -7.34
CA SER A 22 4.07 13.34 -6.08
C SER A 22 4.55 11.98 -5.60
N SER A 23 5.17 11.16 -6.44
CA SER A 23 5.76 9.89 -6.03
C SER A 23 7.09 10.10 -5.32
N ALA A 24 7.18 9.70 -4.05
CA ALA A 24 8.39 9.82 -3.24
C ALA A 24 9.59 9.06 -3.85
N GLU A 25 9.35 7.88 -4.43
CA GLU A 25 10.36 7.05 -5.06
C GLU A 25 10.97 7.74 -6.29
N ILE A 26 10.12 8.22 -7.20
CA ILE A 26 10.56 8.94 -8.41
C ILE A 26 11.24 10.25 -8.04
N LEU A 27 10.72 10.95 -7.04
CA LEU A 27 11.30 12.21 -6.57
C LEU A 27 12.72 12.01 -6.04
N MET A 28 12.95 10.96 -5.25
CA MET A 28 14.28 10.61 -4.74
C MET A 28 15.23 10.21 -5.87
N GLU A 29 14.77 9.38 -6.80
CA GLU A 29 15.60 8.92 -7.93
C GLU A 29 16.02 10.09 -8.83
N ILE A 30 15.09 10.98 -9.16
CA ILE A 30 15.38 12.17 -9.96
C ILE A 30 16.34 13.09 -9.19
N TYR A 31 16.10 13.31 -7.90
CA TYR A 31 17.00 14.13 -7.08
C TYR A 31 18.42 13.55 -7.02
N ASP A 32 18.57 12.25 -6.82
CA ASP A 32 19.86 11.57 -6.79
C ASP A 32 20.57 11.62 -8.16
N HIS A 33 19.81 11.45 -9.25
CA HIS A 33 20.33 11.58 -10.60
C HIS A 33 20.82 13.00 -10.90
N TYR A 34 20.06 14.02 -10.48
CA TYR A 34 20.46 15.42 -10.62
C TYR A 34 21.78 15.70 -9.89
N ILE A 35 21.88 15.26 -8.63
CA ILE A 35 23.10 15.45 -7.85
C ILE A 35 24.27 14.73 -8.50
N SER A 36 24.11 13.43 -8.80
CA SER A 36 25.19 12.61 -9.35
C SER A 36 25.71 13.17 -10.68
N HIS A 37 24.81 13.58 -11.57
CA HIS A 37 25.17 14.22 -12.84
C HIS A 37 25.90 15.54 -12.61
N LEU A 38 25.34 16.46 -11.82
CA LEU A 38 25.90 17.80 -11.63
C LEU A 38 27.21 17.82 -10.83
N GLN A 39 27.51 16.77 -10.06
CA GLN A 39 28.80 16.60 -9.37
C GLN A 39 29.97 16.25 -10.30
N GLU A 40 29.69 15.86 -11.54
CA GLU A 40 30.71 15.55 -12.55
C GLU A 40 31.24 16.80 -13.27
N PHE A 41 30.51 17.91 -13.19
CA PHE A 41 30.80 19.14 -13.92
C PHE A 41 31.38 20.24 -13.04
N SER A 42 32.07 21.18 -13.67
CA SER A 42 32.61 22.37 -13.01
C SER A 42 31.50 23.36 -12.63
N GLU A 43 31.81 24.29 -11.73
CA GLU A 43 30.86 25.35 -11.33
C GLU A 43 30.40 26.22 -12.49
N SER A 44 31.30 26.49 -13.43
CA SER A 44 31.00 27.25 -14.65
C SER A 44 30.00 26.55 -15.58
N GLU A 45 29.93 25.23 -15.54
CA GLU A 45 29.07 24.41 -16.40
C GLU A 45 27.74 24.05 -15.70
N PHE A 46 27.60 24.35 -14.41
CA PHE A 46 26.44 23.94 -13.60
C PHE A 46 25.12 24.39 -14.20
N SER A 47 24.97 25.68 -14.53
CA SER A 47 23.71 26.23 -15.03
C SER A 47 23.32 25.64 -16.39
N GLU A 48 24.30 25.41 -17.26
CA GLU A 48 24.08 24.79 -18.58
C GLU A 48 23.62 23.33 -18.41
N GLN A 49 24.32 22.56 -17.58
CA GLN A 49 23.99 21.16 -17.33
C GLN A 49 22.66 20.98 -16.58
N LEU A 50 22.33 21.89 -15.66
CA LEU A 50 21.03 21.89 -14.99
C LEU A 50 19.90 22.13 -15.99
N PHE A 51 20.09 23.06 -16.93
CA PHE A 51 19.12 23.33 -17.98
C PHE A 51 18.94 22.13 -18.93
N GLU A 52 20.01 21.45 -19.32
CA GLU A 52 19.95 20.22 -20.12
C GLU A 52 19.17 19.11 -19.41
N LEU A 53 19.45 18.91 -18.11
CA LEU A 53 18.69 17.98 -17.28
C LEU A 53 17.21 18.35 -17.24
N ASP A 54 16.87 19.64 -17.18
CA ASP A 54 15.48 20.09 -17.13
C ASP A 54 14.71 19.88 -18.42
N GLN A 55 15.38 19.99 -19.57
CA GLN A 55 14.79 19.60 -20.84
C GLN A 55 14.51 18.10 -20.89
N LYS A 56 15.43 17.28 -20.38
CA LYS A 56 15.29 15.82 -20.33
C LYS A 56 14.18 15.38 -19.37
N PHE A 57 14.17 15.93 -18.16
CA PHE A 57 13.16 15.68 -17.14
C PHE A 57 12.06 16.74 -17.20
N SER A 58 11.38 16.85 -18.34
CA SER A 58 10.23 17.73 -18.48
C SER A 58 9.07 17.29 -17.58
N TYR A 59 8.14 18.21 -17.30
CA TYR A 59 6.89 17.93 -16.58
C TYR A 59 6.18 16.68 -17.15
N GLY A 60 5.96 16.67 -18.48
CA GLY A 60 5.27 15.56 -19.15
C GLY A 60 6.00 14.22 -18.99
N TYR A 61 7.33 14.24 -19.09
CA TYR A 61 8.15 13.04 -18.89
C TYR A 61 8.05 12.52 -17.44
N CYS A 62 8.16 13.39 -16.45
CA CYS A 62 8.05 13.03 -15.04
C CYS A 62 6.66 12.46 -14.69
N HIS A 63 5.59 13.05 -15.20
CA HIS A 63 4.23 12.54 -15.00
C HIS A 63 3.99 11.20 -15.70
N ALA A 64 4.52 11.01 -16.91
CA ALA A 64 4.47 9.73 -17.61
C ALA A 64 5.23 8.64 -16.83
N LEU A 65 6.43 8.98 -16.34
CA LEU A 65 7.26 8.09 -15.51
C LEU A 65 6.53 7.69 -14.23
N GLN A 66 5.96 8.67 -13.51
CA GLN A 66 5.18 8.41 -12.31
C GLN A 66 3.95 7.54 -12.58
N SER A 67 3.21 7.81 -13.66
CA SER A 67 2.03 7.02 -14.05
C SER A 67 2.41 5.57 -14.36
N LYS A 68 3.48 5.37 -15.13
CA LYS A 68 4.03 4.05 -15.45
C LYS A 68 4.44 3.31 -14.18
N PHE A 69 5.21 3.96 -13.32
CA PHE A 69 5.65 3.39 -12.04
C PHE A 69 4.48 2.99 -11.14
N LYS A 70 3.47 3.85 -11.01
CA LYS A 70 2.25 3.55 -10.24
C LYS A 70 1.50 2.34 -10.80
N LYS A 71 1.41 2.20 -12.13
CA LYS A 71 0.77 1.05 -12.78
C LYS A 71 1.54 -0.24 -12.55
N GLU A 72 2.87 -0.18 -12.66
CA GLU A 72 3.76 -1.32 -12.41
C GLU A 72 3.74 -1.73 -10.93
N ALA A 73 3.80 -0.78 -10.00
CA ALA A 73 3.64 -1.00 -8.57
C ALA A 73 2.34 -1.73 -8.24
N LYS A 74 1.19 -1.27 -8.79
CA LYS A 74 -0.11 -1.95 -8.59
C LYS A 74 -0.08 -3.40 -9.09
N LYS A 75 0.50 -3.64 -10.27
CA LYS A 75 0.61 -4.97 -10.87
C LYS A 75 1.53 -5.88 -10.06
N ASP A 76 2.68 -5.40 -9.64
CA ASP A 76 3.66 -6.13 -8.83
C ASP A 76 3.09 -6.52 -7.46
N ILE A 77 2.38 -5.60 -6.79
CA ILE A 77 1.69 -5.90 -5.52
C ILE A 77 0.57 -6.93 -5.74
N HIS A 78 -0.15 -6.88 -6.86
CA HIS A 78 -1.15 -7.91 -7.22
C HIS A 78 -0.52 -9.29 -7.42
N GLN A 79 0.52 -9.36 -8.25
CA GLN A 79 1.22 -10.61 -8.54
C GLN A 79 1.87 -11.19 -7.29
N THR A 80 2.46 -10.34 -6.44
CA THR A 80 3.06 -10.75 -5.17
C THR A 80 1.99 -11.33 -4.24
N GLN A 81 0.84 -10.67 -4.10
CA GLN A 81 -0.26 -11.18 -3.26
C GLN A 81 -0.78 -12.53 -3.77
N TRP A 82 -0.96 -12.67 -5.08
CA TRP A 82 -1.41 -13.93 -5.67
C TRP A 82 -0.39 -15.05 -5.48
N LYS A 83 0.91 -14.75 -5.62
CA LYS A 83 2.00 -15.70 -5.34
C LYS A 83 1.97 -16.14 -3.87
N VAL A 84 1.80 -15.20 -2.94
CA VAL A 84 1.65 -15.49 -1.51
C VAL A 84 0.46 -16.41 -1.25
N ILE A 85 -0.73 -16.09 -1.78
CA ILE A 85 -1.93 -16.92 -1.62
C ILE A 85 -1.67 -18.34 -2.13
N ARG A 86 -1.07 -18.49 -3.32
CA ARG A 86 -0.71 -19.81 -3.86
C ARG A 86 0.21 -20.61 -2.93
N THR A 87 1.16 -19.96 -2.25
CA THR A 87 2.06 -20.67 -1.32
C THR A 87 1.34 -21.25 -0.10
N TYR A 88 0.20 -20.68 0.33
CA TYR A 88 -0.61 -21.26 1.41
C TYR A 88 -1.28 -22.59 1.02
N PHE A 89 -1.39 -22.88 -0.28
CA PHE A 89 -1.89 -24.17 -0.79
C PHE A 89 -0.76 -25.17 -1.08
N CYS A 90 0.50 -24.85 -0.75
CA CYS A 90 1.61 -25.79 -0.79
C CYS A 90 1.78 -26.51 0.56
N THR A 91 2.30 -27.74 0.54
CA THR A 91 2.31 -28.72 1.66
C THR A 91 2.76 -28.18 3.03
N SER A 92 3.78 -27.31 3.11
CA SER A 92 4.28 -26.81 4.41
C SER A 92 3.41 -25.73 5.05
N ARG A 93 2.79 -24.85 4.25
CA ARG A 93 1.94 -23.75 4.74
C ARG A 93 0.46 -24.12 4.80
N TRP A 94 0.06 -25.17 4.07
CA TRP A 94 -1.28 -25.73 4.12
C TRP A 94 -1.66 -26.19 5.53
N LEU A 95 -0.73 -26.82 6.27
CA LEU A 95 -1.00 -27.25 7.65
C LEU A 95 -1.37 -26.09 8.57
N PHE A 96 -0.68 -24.95 8.43
CA PHE A 96 -0.99 -23.74 9.20
C PHE A 96 -2.36 -23.18 8.84
N PHE A 97 -2.67 -23.11 7.54
CA PHE A 97 -3.97 -22.65 7.08
C PHE A 97 -5.11 -23.60 7.49
N ALA A 98 -4.90 -24.92 7.40
CA ALA A 98 -5.84 -25.93 7.87
C ALA A 98 -6.09 -25.82 9.38
N GLY A 99 -5.06 -25.58 10.19
CA GLY A 99 -5.21 -25.32 11.62
C GLY A 99 -6.08 -24.08 11.90
N ILE A 100 -5.87 -23.00 11.16
CA ILE A 100 -6.73 -21.80 11.23
C ILE A 100 -8.17 -22.13 10.84
N LEU A 101 -8.39 -22.89 9.77
CA LEU A 101 -9.74 -23.31 9.35
C LEU A 101 -10.44 -24.15 10.42
N VAL A 102 -9.74 -25.06 11.08
CA VAL A 102 -10.29 -25.85 12.20
C VAL A 102 -10.72 -24.95 13.35
N ILE A 103 -9.91 -23.94 13.71
CA ILE A 103 -10.26 -22.96 14.75
C ILE A 103 -11.52 -22.18 14.34
N ILE A 104 -11.56 -21.65 13.12
CA ILE A 104 -12.72 -20.89 12.62
C ILE A 104 -13.98 -21.76 12.63
N PHE A 105 -13.88 -23.01 12.16
CA PHE A 105 -14.99 -23.95 12.15
C PHE A 105 -15.46 -24.30 13.56
N THR A 106 -14.53 -24.50 14.50
CA THR A 106 -14.86 -24.75 15.92
C THR A 106 -15.58 -23.57 16.54
N ILE A 107 -15.15 -22.33 16.26
CA ILE A 107 -15.84 -21.12 16.72
C ILE A 107 -17.22 -21.01 16.08
N ALA A 108 -17.32 -21.24 14.77
CA ALA A 108 -18.59 -21.17 14.03
C ALA A 108 -19.63 -22.17 14.57
N THR A 109 -19.23 -23.41 14.85
CA THR A 109 -20.13 -24.44 15.43
C THR A 109 -20.61 -24.12 16.85
N GLN A 110 -19.93 -23.23 17.57
CA GLN A 110 -20.33 -22.77 18.91
C GLN A 110 -21.14 -21.48 18.87
N THR A 111 -21.22 -20.82 17.72
CA THR A 111 -21.92 -19.55 17.52
C THR A 111 -23.42 -19.80 17.45
N ARG A 112 -24.19 -19.30 18.41
CA ARG A 112 -25.64 -19.57 18.55
C ARG A 112 -26.52 -18.35 18.31
N SER A 113 -25.93 -17.16 18.17
CA SER A 113 -26.69 -15.93 17.96
C SER A 113 -26.16 -15.10 16.78
N GLU A 114 -27.07 -14.34 16.16
CA GLU A 114 -26.74 -13.43 15.06
C GLU A 114 -25.62 -12.45 15.42
N ARG A 115 -25.60 -11.97 16.67
CA ARG A 115 -24.55 -11.07 17.18
C ARG A 115 -23.19 -11.73 17.20
N GLU A 116 -23.11 -12.99 17.59
CA GLU A 116 -21.84 -13.74 17.60
C GLU A 116 -21.35 -14.00 16.16
N THR A 117 -22.26 -14.28 15.22
CA THR A 117 -21.92 -14.43 13.79
C THR A 117 -21.39 -13.12 13.20
N GLN A 118 -22.04 -11.99 13.51
CA GLN A 118 -21.56 -10.67 13.11
C GLN A 118 -20.18 -10.38 13.69
N LEU A 119 -19.96 -10.69 14.97
CA LEU A 119 -18.66 -10.54 15.63
C LEU A 119 -17.57 -11.38 14.93
N MET A 120 -17.90 -12.62 14.54
CA MET A 120 -16.99 -13.50 13.83
C MET A 120 -16.54 -12.90 12.49
N ILE A 121 -17.45 -12.32 11.70
CA ILE A 121 -17.14 -11.65 10.43
C ILE A 121 -16.39 -10.33 10.65
N LEU A 122 -16.76 -9.58 11.70
CA LEU A 122 -16.12 -8.31 12.04
C LEU A 122 -14.68 -8.47 12.53
N SER A 123 -14.35 -9.60 13.18
CA SER A 123 -13.03 -9.82 13.77
C SER A 123 -11.84 -9.65 12.79
N PRO A 124 -11.79 -10.26 11.58
CA PRO A 124 -10.71 -10.00 10.62
C PRO A 124 -10.70 -8.57 10.08
N LEU A 125 -11.82 -7.86 10.10
CA LEU A 125 -11.91 -6.47 9.64
C LEU A 125 -11.37 -5.49 10.67
N ILE A 126 -11.60 -5.75 11.95
CA ILE A 126 -10.95 -5.03 13.04
C ILE A 126 -9.44 -5.19 12.91
N LEU A 127 -8.96 -6.42 12.64
CA LEU A 127 -7.54 -6.67 12.39
C LEU A 127 -7.01 -5.90 11.17
N LEU A 128 -7.75 -5.89 10.05
CA LEU A 128 -7.39 -5.08 8.87
C LEU A 128 -7.34 -3.58 9.18
N THR A 129 -8.27 -3.08 9.98
CA THR A 129 -8.32 -1.66 10.38
C THR A 129 -7.11 -1.28 11.24
N ILE A 130 -6.80 -2.10 12.25
CA ILE A 130 -5.61 -1.93 13.10
C ILE A 130 -4.34 -1.99 12.23
N ALA A 131 -4.23 -2.99 11.35
CA ALA A 131 -3.10 -3.12 10.45
C ALA A 131 -2.96 -1.92 9.50
N SER A 132 -4.07 -1.40 8.97
CA SER A 132 -4.08 -0.19 8.14
C SER A 132 -3.55 1.02 8.90
N PHE A 133 -3.93 1.19 10.16
CA PHE A 133 -3.45 2.30 10.98
C PHE A 133 -1.94 2.19 11.22
N ILE A 134 -1.45 1.00 11.63
CA ILE A 134 -0.02 0.74 11.85
C ILE A 134 0.76 0.95 10.55
N PHE A 135 0.25 0.47 9.42
CA PHE A 135 0.84 0.63 8.10
C PHE A 135 1.00 2.10 7.73
N ASN A 136 -0.08 2.88 7.82
CA ASN A 136 -0.06 4.30 7.49
C ASN A 136 0.87 5.09 8.43
N TRP A 137 0.90 4.75 9.73
CA TRP A 137 1.82 5.35 10.69
C TRP A 137 3.30 5.10 10.33
N LYS A 138 3.68 3.85 10.02
CA LYS A 138 5.04 3.52 9.60
C LYS A 138 5.44 4.22 8.31
N ASN A 139 4.53 4.29 7.34
CA ASN A 139 4.77 5.03 6.09
C ASN A 139 4.91 6.52 6.31
N TYR A 140 4.10 7.11 7.20
CA TYR A 140 4.22 8.51 7.56
C TYR A 140 5.61 8.83 8.13
N ILE A 141 6.12 7.99 9.04
CA ILE A 141 7.47 8.15 9.60
C ILE A 141 8.54 8.08 8.49
N LYS A 142 8.45 7.10 7.58
CA LYS A 142 9.41 6.95 6.48
C LYS A 142 9.37 8.11 5.47
N LEU A 143 8.20 8.67 5.19
CA LEU A 143 8.03 9.77 4.24
C LEU A 143 8.34 11.16 4.84
N LYS A 144 8.29 11.30 6.16
CA LYS A 144 8.56 12.56 6.86
C LYS A 144 9.87 13.27 6.44
N PRO A 145 11.05 12.60 6.34
CA PRO A 145 12.27 13.28 5.92
C PRO A 145 12.20 13.80 4.48
N ILE A 146 11.63 13.02 3.55
CA ILE A 146 11.45 13.43 2.14
C ILE A 146 10.53 14.65 2.06
N LYS A 147 9.39 14.60 2.76
CA LYS A 147 8.46 15.73 2.84
C LYS A 147 9.10 16.99 3.44
N LYS A 148 10.02 16.84 4.38
CA LYS A 148 10.76 17.97 4.98
C LYS A 148 11.75 18.58 3.98
N ALA A 149 12.42 17.77 3.17
CA ALA A 149 13.39 18.22 2.17
C ALA A 149 12.74 19.04 1.04
N PHE A 150 11.48 18.72 0.70
CA PHE A 150 10.70 19.36 -0.37
C PHE A 150 9.51 20.19 0.16
N LYS A 151 9.64 20.73 1.38
CA LYS A 151 8.58 21.52 2.02
C LYS A 151 8.36 22.85 1.28
N GLY A 152 7.11 23.16 0.88
CA GLY A 152 6.75 24.48 0.34
C GLY A 152 5.71 24.50 -0.79
N ASN A 153 5.44 23.36 -1.43
CA ASN A 153 4.74 23.36 -2.74
C ASN A 153 3.25 22.96 -2.75
N GLY A 154 2.64 22.63 -1.61
CA GLY A 154 1.25 22.13 -1.61
C GLY A 154 1.03 20.76 -2.27
N ILE A 155 2.04 20.20 -2.96
CA ILE A 155 1.99 18.86 -3.56
C ILE A 155 2.05 17.78 -2.47
N SER A 156 1.07 16.87 -2.49
CA SER A 156 1.03 15.74 -1.57
C SER A 156 2.02 14.66 -2.02
N ILE A 157 3.21 14.62 -1.40
CA ILE A 157 4.19 13.55 -1.62
C ILE A 157 3.67 12.26 -0.97
N GLN A 158 3.58 11.20 -1.74
CA GLN A 158 3.07 9.88 -1.34
C GLN A 158 3.99 8.78 -1.90
N SER A 159 4.03 7.63 -1.21
CA SER A 159 4.68 6.44 -1.77
C SER A 159 3.73 5.77 -2.77
N SER A 160 4.22 5.57 -4.00
CA SER A 160 3.46 4.87 -5.05
C SER A 160 3.30 3.38 -4.76
N LEU A 161 4.15 2.80 -3.92
CA LEU A 161 4.08 1.40 -3.49
C LEU A 161 3.23 1.21 -2.22
N ALA A 162 3.17 2.21 -1.35
CA ALA A 162 2.33 2.16 -0.15
C ALA A 162 0.84 2.29 -0.47
N LEU A 163 0.50 3.13 -1.46
CA LEU A 163 -0.89 3.46 -1.79
C LEU A 163 -1.73 2.22 -2.20
N PRO A 164 -1.27 1.32 -3.09
CA PRO A 164 -2.03 0.11 -3.42
C PRO A 164 -2.21 -0.87 -2.25
N ILE A 165 -1.27 -0.90 -1.30
CA ILE A 165 -1.41 -1.74 -0.09
C ILE A 165 -2.43 -1.10 0.87
N SER A 166 -2.37 0.21 1.06
CA SER A 166 -3.35 0.96 1.88
C SER A 166 -4.77 0.82 1.33
N GLU A 167 -4.95 1.00 0.01
CA GLU A 167 -6.23 0.77 -0.70
C GLU A 167 -6.78 -0.63 -0.40
N ARG A 168 -5.94 -1.66 -0.46
CA ARG A 168 -6.33 -3.05 -0.19
C ARG A 168 -6.63 -3.35 1.28
N MET A 169 -6.01 -2.64 2.21
CA MET A 169 -6.33 -2.79 3.64
C MET A 169 -7.67 -2.14 4.00
N TYR A 170 -8.00 -0.99 3.41
CA TYR A 170 -9.18 -0.21 3.76
C TYR A 170 -10.45 -0.55 2.96
N LEU A 171 -10.32 -0.93 1.68
CA LEU A 171 -11.49 -1.23 0.82
C LEU A 171 -12.40 -2.33 1.37
N PRO A 172 -11.91 -3.47 1.88
CA PRO A 172 -12.77 -4.49 2.47
C PRO A 172 -13.54 -3.97 3.70
N VAL A 173 -12.93 -3.09 4.49
CA VAL A 173 -13.54 -2.48 5.67
C VAL A 173 -14.69 -1.56 5.24
N LEU A 174 -14.47 -0.72 4.22
CA LEU A 174 -15.52 0.14 3.65
C LEU A 174 -16.69 -0.68 3.08
N LEU A 175 -16.37 -1.70 2.27
CA LEU A 175 -17.37 -2.55 1.65
C LEU A 175 -18.23 -3.26 2.68
N ILE A 176 -17.66 -3.68 3.81
CA ILE A 176 -18.44 -4.36 4.85
C ILE A 176 -19.17 -3.39 5.76
N TYR A 177 -18.71 -2.14 5.92
CA TYR A 177 -19.53 -1.12 6.56
C TYR A 177 -20.82 -0.84 5.76
N THR A 178 -20.70 -0.70 4.43
CA THR A 178 -21.86 -0.50 3.55
C THR A 178 -22.71 -1.77 3.43
N LEU A 179 -22.07 -2.94 3.38
CA LEU A 179 -22.79 -4.21 3.36
C LEU A 179 -23.43 -4.54 4.69
N ASN A 180 -22.87 -4.27 5.88
CA ASN A 180 -23.55 -4.52 7.16
C ASN A 180 -24.83 -3.70 7.30
N PHE A 181 -24.80 -2.44 6.83
CA PHE A 181 -26.01 -1.60 6.76
C PHE A 181 -27.06 -2.14 5.79
N SER A 182 -26.65 -2.91 4.78
CA SER A 182 -27.52 -3.50 3.76
C SER A 182 -27.89 -4.96 4.07
N LEU A 183 -27.05 -5.67 4.81
CA LEU A 183 -27.17 -7.06 5.23
C LEU A 183 -28.23 -7.16 6.31
N SER A 184 -28.36 -6.18 7.21
CA SER A 184 -29.50 -6.06 8.12
C SER A 184 -30.85 -6.18 7.38
N ARG A 185 -30.98 -5.59 6.18
CA ARG A 185 -32.17 -5.76 5.31
C ARG A 185 -32.25 -7.12 4.62
N LEU A 186 -31.13 -7.75 4.30
CA LEU A 186 -31.13 -9.14 3.79
C LEU A 186 -31.49 -10.16 4.88
N PHE A 187 -31.19 -9.85 6.15
CA PHE A 187 -31.54 -10.67 7.31
C PHE A 187 -33.03 -10.59 7.69
N GLU A 188 -33.77 -9.57 7.21
CA GLU A 188 -35.23 -9.49 7.32
C GLU A 188 -35.97 -10.53 6.44
N LEU A 189 -35.28 -11.27 5.56
CA LEU A 189 -35.87 -12.24 4.64
C LEU A 189 -36.20 -13.63 5.25
N ASN A 190 -36.19 -13.81 6.58
CA ASN A 190 -36.55 -15.07 7.26
C ASN A 190 -35.79 -16.32 6.74
N ILE A 191 -34.54 -16.18 6.30
CA ILE A 191 -33.72 -17.31 5.85
C ILE A 191 -33.27 -18.11 7.10
N PRO A 192 -33.43 -19.46 7.13
CA PRO A 192 -33.06 -20.27 8.28
C PRO A 192 -31.59 -20.09 8.65
N TYR A 193 -31.37 -19.63 9.88
CA TYR A 193 -30.09 -19.25 10.45
C TYR A 193 -29.05 -20.39 10.39
N ASP A 194 -29.45 -21.59 10.81
CA ASP A 194 -28.54 -22.73 10.99
C ASP A 194 -28.05 -23.36 9.68
N GLN A 195 -28.84 -23.27 8.60
CA GLN A 195 -28.55 -24.00 7.35
C GLN A 195 -27.72 -23.20 6.34
N VAL A 196 -27.83 -21.87 6.36
CA VAL A 196 -27.22 -21.00 5.34
C VAL A 196 -26.32 -19.94 5.94
N GLN A 197 -26.71 -19.32 7.06
CA GLN A 197 -26.03 -18.13 7.56
C GLN A 197 -24.68 -18.47 8.23
N ALA A 198 -24.66 -19.45 9.13
CA ALA A 198 -23.43 -19.85 9.81
C ALA A 198 -22.34 -20.41 8.86
N PRO A 199 -22.66 -21.28 7.88
CA PRO A 199 -21.68 -21.72 6.88
C PRO A 199 -21.14 -20.58 6.01
N LEU A 200 -22.02 -19.66 5.58
CA LEU A 200 -21.61 -18.51 4.77
C LEU A 200 -20.67 -17.58 5.55
N ALA A 201 -21.01 -17.28 6.81
CA ALA A 201 -20.17 -16.48 7.69
C ALA A 201 -18.79 -17.13 7.91
N THR A 202 -18.76 -18.44 8.09
CA THR A 202 -17.52 -19.22 8.23
C THR A 202 -16.61 -19.07 7.01
N LEU A 203 -17.18 -19.23 5.80
CA LEU A 203 -16.45 -19.07 4.53
C LEU A 203 -15.93 -17.64 4.35
N LEU A 204 -16.76 -16.64 4.64
CA LEU A 204 -16.37 -15.23 4.56
C LEU A 204 -15.24 -14.90 5.55
N THR A 205 -15.35 -15.33 6.81
CA THR A 205 -14.31 -15.12 7.82
C THR A 205 -13.01 -15.81 7.43
N ALA A 206 -13.06 -17.06 6.95
CA ALA A 206 -11.88 -17.76 6.44
C ALA A 206 -11.23 -17.04 5.25
N GLY A 207 -12.04 -16.58 4.30
CA GLY A 207 -11.57 -15.79 3.16
C GLY A 207 -10.91 -14.47 3.58
N LEU A 208 -11.52 -13.74 4.52
CA LEU A 208 -11.00 -12.49 5.06
C LEU A 208 -9.70 -12.70 5.86
N ILE A 209 -9.59 -13.79 6.62
CA ILE A 209 -8.36 -14.13 7.34
C ILE A 209 -7.24 -14.47 6.35
N LEU A 210 -7.53 -15.30 5.34
CA LEU A 210 -6.55 -15.59 4.29
C LEU A 210 -6.11 -14.32 3.56
N TYR A 211 -7.07 -13.44 3.24
CA TYR A 211 -6.80 -12.15 2.63
C TYR A 211 -5.91 -11.28 3.52
N PHE A 212 -6.24 -11.13 4.80
CA PHE A 212 -5.45 -10.40 5.79
C PHE A 212 -4.02 -10.94 5.88
N LEU A 213 -3.86 -12.24 6.09
CA LEU A 213 -2.55 -12.88 6.17
C LEU A 213 -1.73 -12.65 4.89
N SER A 214 -2.36 -12.78 3.73
CA SER A 214 -1.71 -12.53 2.45
C SER A 214 -1.20 -11.09 2.31
N LEU A 215 -1.99 -10.10 2.75
CA LEU A 215 -1.58 -8.70 2.74
C LEU A 215 -0.45 -8.42 3.71
N MET A 216 -0.48 -9.03 4.90
CA MET A 216 0.60 -8.88 5.88
C MET A 216 1.92 -9.45 5.37
N GLU A 217 1.90 -10.59 4.69
CA GLU A 217 3.09 -11.14 4.04
C GLU A 217 3.58 -10.25 2.89
N VAL A 218 2.68 -9.74 2.04
CA VAL A 218 3.04 -8.78 0.98
C VAL A 218 3.70 -7.54 1.55
N TRP A 219 3.14 -6.97 2.63
CA TRP A 219 3.73 -5.84 3.32
C TRP A 219 5.12 -6.18 3.88
N LYS A 220 5.28 -7.34 4.53
CA LYS A 220 6.58 -7.81 5.01
C LYS A 220 7.61 -7.98 3.90
N ILE A 221 7.20 -8.43 2.70
CA ILE A 221 8.08 -8.58 1.55
C ILE A 221 8.47 -7.20 1.01
N LYS A 222 7.51 -6.31 0.78
CA LYS A 222 7.75 -4.99 0.17
C LYS A 222 8.43 -4.00 1.11
N SER A 223 8.21 -4.09 2.41
CA SER A 223 8.92 -3.24 3.39
C SER A 223 10.43 -3.48 3.46
N LYS A 224 10.92 -4.60 2.92
CA LYS A 224 12.36 -4.90 2.79
C LYS A 224 12.99 -4.32 1.52
N THR A 225 12.20 -4.14 0.46
CA THR A 225 12.71 -3.81 -0.88
C THR A 225 12.29 -2.42 -1.36
N ALA A 226 11.41 -1.74 -0.62
CA ALA A 226 10.85 -0.45 -1.02
C ALA A 226 10.54 0.45 0.18
N LEU A 227 10.23 1.72 -0.13
CA LEU A 227 9.73 2.73 0.80
C LEU A 227 8.28 2.42 1.24
N VAL A 228 8.08 1.31 1.97
CA VAL A 228 6.80 0.78 2.48
C VAL A 228 6.92 0.17 3.87
#